data_AF-A0A6G1R681-F1
#
_entry.id   AF-A0A6G1R681-F1
#
_cell.length_a   1.000
_cell.length_b   1.000
_cell.length_c   1.000
_cell.angle_alpha   90.00
_cell.angle_beta   90.00
_cell.angle_gamma   90.00
#
_symmetry.space_group_name_H-M   'P 1'
#
loop_
_entity.id
_entity.type
_entity.pdbx_description
1 polymer ?
#
loop_
_entity_poly.entity_id
_entity_poly.type
_entity_poly.pdbx_seq_one_letter_code
_entity_poly.pdbx_strand_id
1 'polypeptide(L)'
;MWEFNFKFKKQSPRLKSKCCKGLQPPIQYEEVHTNPDQDCCLLQITTFNFIFVPIVMGMTFTLFTINVSTDMRHHRVRLVFQDAPVRNGKKPRLDQGVQVVLDPVHSVRLLDWWHPQYPFSPKA
;
A
#
# COMPACT_ATOMS: atom_id res chain seq x y z
N MET A 1 -4.27 -0.20 21.20
CA MET A 1 -3.31 -0.21 20.07
C MET A 1 -3.93 0.58 18.93
N TRP A 2 -3.15 1.39 18.23
CA TRP A 2 -3.63 2.20 17.11
C TRP A 2 -3.38 1.49 15.80
N GLU A 3 -4.33 1.57 14.88
CA GLU A 3 -4.29 0.88 13.59
C GLU A 3 -4.29 1.88 12.44
N PHE A 4 -3.30 1.76 11.56
CA PHE A 4 -3.13 2.58 10.38
C PHE A 4 -3.30 1.70 9.15
N ASN A 5 -4.31 2.03 8.34
CA ASN A 5 -4.68 1.27 7.14
C ASN A 5 -4.43 2.11 5.90
N PHE A 6 -3.58 1.62 4.99
CA PHE A 6 -3.30 2.25 3.71
C PHE A 6 -3.77 1.33 2.58
N LYS A 7 -4.76 1.77 1.80
CA LYS A 7 -5.18 1.08 0.57
C LYS A 7 -4.29 1.53 -0.57
N PHE A 8 -3.64 0.59 -1.24
CA PHE A 8 -2.81 0.83 -2.41
C PHE A 8 -3.40 0.15 -3.63
N LYS A 9 -3.25 0.77 -4.80
CA LYS A 9 -3.53 0.14 -6.09
C LYS A 9 -2.21 -0.11 -6.81
N LYS A 10 -1.95 -1.35 -7.17
CA LYS A 10 -0.75 -1.69 -7.96
C LYS A 10 -0.87 -1.03 -9.33
N GLN A 11 0.20 -0.38 -9.78
CA GLN A 11 0.26 0.07 -11.17
C GLN A 11 0.29 -1.17 -12.06
N SER A 12 -0.55 -1.19 -13.10
CA SER A 12 -0.51 -2.27 -14.08
C SER A 12 0.91 -2.35 -14.65
N PRO A 13 1.52 -3.55 -14.74
CA PRO A 13 2.79 -3.69 -15.43
C PRO A 13 2.59 -3.14 -16.83
N ARG A 14 3.38 -2.13 -17.22
CA ARG A 14 3.35 -1.59 -18.58
C ARG A 14 3.46 -2.77 -19.54
N LEU A 15 2.38 -3.05 -20.24
CA LEU A 15 2.14 -4.30 -20.94
C LEU A 15 3.36 -4.70 -21.78
N LYS A 16 3.98 -5.83 -21.47
CA LYS A 16 4.63 -6.63 -22.53
C LYS A 16 3.50 -7.08 -23.45
N SER A 17 3.66 -6.79 -24.74
CA SER A 17 2.80 -7.15 -25.88
C SER A 17 1.75 -8.23 -25.58
N LYS A 18 0.47 -7.87 -25.73
CA LYS A 18 -0.66 -8.79 -25.65
C LYS A 18 -0.51 -9.89 -26.72
N CYS A 19 -0.10 -11.09 -26.31
CA CYS A 19 -0.56 -12.32 -26.95
C CYS A 19 -1.59 -12.97 -26.01
N CYS A 20 -2.74 -12.32 -25.86
CA CYS A 20 -3.86 -12.89 -25.11
C CYS A 20 -4.58 -13.89 -26.01
N LYS A 21 -4.08 -15.12 -26.10
CA LYS A 21 -4.81 -16.27 -26.70
C LYS A 21 -5.74 -16.94 -25.66
N GLY A 22 -6.41 -16.13 -24.84
CA GLY A 22 -7.40 -16.61 -23.87
C GLY A 22 -8.81 -16.42 -24.42
N LEU A 23 -9.73 -17.32 -24.06
CA LEU A 23 -11.16 -17.14 -24.33
C LEU A 23 -11.62 -15.84 -23.66
N GLN A 24 -12.23 -14.95 -24.44
CA GLN A 24 -12.85 -13.75 -23.88
C GLN A 24 -14.24 -14.09 -23.34
N PRO A 25 -14.61 -13.59 -22.15
CA PRO A 25 -15.96 -13.75 -21.64
C PRO A 25 -16.97 -13.02 -22.56
N PRO A 26 -18.25 -13.46 -22.59
CA PRO A 26 -19.28 -12.77 -23.35
C PRO A 26 -19.41 -11.30 -22.91
N ILE A 27 -19.52 -10.39 -23.88
CA ILE A 27 -19.62 -8.93 -23.67
C ILE A 27 -20.77 -8.57 -22.71
N GLN A 28 -21.83 -9.37 -22.70
CA GLN A 28 -23.02 -9.18 -21.87
C GLN A 28 -22.75 -9.28 -20.36
N TYR A 29 -21.61 -9.81 -19.94
CA TYR A 29 -21.22 -9.95 -18.52
C TYR A 29 -19.94 -9.19 -18.18
N GLU A 30 -19.47 -8.30 -19.05
CA GLU A 30 -18.23 -7.54 -18.83
C GLU A 30 -18.25 -6.76 -17.51
N GLU A 31 -19.39 -6.16 -17.16
CA GLU A 31 -19.58 -5.43 -15.90
C GLU A 31 -19.52 -6.32 -14.66
N VAL A 32 -19.98 -7.58 -14.77
CA VAL A 32 -19.99 -8.54 -13.65
C VAL A 32 -18.58 -9.08 -13.37
N HIS A 33 -17.76 -9.20 -14.42
CA HIS A 33 -16.39 -9.71 -14.31
C HIS A 33 -15.36 -8.61 -14.04
N THR A 34 -15.74 -7.35 -14.13
CA THR A 34 -14.82 -6.23 -13.91
C THR A 34 -14.77 -5.88 -12.43
N ASN A 35 -13.69 -6.29 -11.77
CA ASN A 35 -13.38 -5.87 -10.41
C ASN A 35 -12.44 -4.63 -10.45
N PRO A 36 -12.94 -3.40 -10.21
CA PRO A 36 -12.12 -2.20 -10.27
C PRO A 36 -10.97 -2.18 -9.23
N ASP A 37 -11.09 -3.02 -8.20
CA ASP A 37 -10.16 -3.16 -7.09
C ASP A 37 -9.33 -4.45 -7.16
N GLN A 38 -9.32 -5.17 -8.29
CA GLN A 38 -8.58 -6.45 -8.42
C GLN A 38 -7.10 -6.36 -8.02
N ASP A 39 -6.46 -5.22 -8.28
CA ASP A 39 -5.06 -4.95 -7.99
C ASP A 39 -4.85 -4.09 -6.73
N CYS A 40 -5.87 -3.98 -5.88
CA CYS A 40 -5.79 -3.24 -4.63
C CYS A 40 -5.32 -4.14 -3.47
N CYS A 41 -4.44 -3.61 -2.62
CA CYS A 41 -4.02 -4.26 -1.38
C CYS A 41 -4.10 -3.29 -0.19
N LEU A 42 -4.12 -3.84 1.01
CA LEU A 42 -4.19 -3.11 2.25
C LEU A 42 -2.89 -3.33 3.05
N LEU A 43 -2.15 -2.25 3.31
CA LEU A 43 -1.08 -2.25 4.29
C LEU A 43 -1.64 -1.81 5.63
N GLN A 44 -1.65 -2.72 6.58
CA GLN A 44 -2.11 -2.48 7.94
C GLN A 44 -0.92 -2.47 8.89
N ILE A 45 -0.77 -1.38 9.65
CA ILE A 45 0.30 -1.21 10.63
C ILE A 45 -0.34 -0.89 11.98
N THR A 46 0.08 -1.62 13.00
CA THR A 46 -0.37 -1.35 14.38
C THR A 46 0.77 -0.77 15.21
N THR A 47 0.46 0.26 16.01
CA THR A 47 1.43 0.94 16.88
C THR A 47 0.89 1.03 18.31
N PHE A 48 1.80 1.17 19.28
CA PHE A 48 1.40 1.33 20.67
C PHE A 48 0.77 2.70 20.94
N ASN A 49 1.33 3.75 20.32
CA ASN A 49 0.91 5.14 20.50
C ASN A 49 0.24 5.67 19.24
N PHE A 50 -0.64 6.68 19.40
CA PHE A 50 -1.17 7.41 18.27
C PHE A 50 -0.05 8.23 17.62
N ILE A 51 -0.02 8.25 16.30
CA ILE A 51 0.95 8.99 15.50
C ILE A 51 0.15 9.78 14.47
N PHE A 52 0.39 11.08 14.42
CA PHE A 52 -0.26 11.92 13.41
C PHE A 52 0.33 11.61 12.03
N VAL A 53 -0.54 11.28 11.08
CA VAL A 53 -0.16 10.96 9.70
C VAL A 53 -0.68 12.07 8.78
N PRO A 54 0.18 12.69 7.94
CA PRO A 54 -0.29 13.67 6.96
C PRO A 54 -1.21 13.03 5.91
N ILE A 55 -2.02 13.85 5.23
CA ILE A 55 -2.89 13.37 4.15
C ILE A 55 -2.00 12.97 2.96
N VAL A 56 -1.95 11.66 2.68
CA VAL A 56 -1.17 11.06 1.57
C VAL A 56 -2.04 10.41 0.51
N MET A 57 -3.37 10.60 0.61
CA MET A 57 -4.34 10.06 -0.34
C MET A 57 -4.09 10.64 -1.74
N GLY A 58 -4.07 9.76 -2.75
CA GLY A 58 -3.81 10.13 -4.15
C GLY A 58 -2.32 10.22 -4.52
N MET A 59 -1.41 10.14 -3.55
CA MET A 59 0.03 10.12 -3.82
C MET A 59 0.51 8.72 -4.26
N THR A 60 1.63 8.67 -4.98
CA THR A 60 2.31 7.42 -5.34
C THR A 60 3.21 6.95 -4.20
N PHE A 61 2.99 5.73 -3.73
CA PHE A 61 3.86 5.08 -2.75
C PHE A 61 5.16 4.60 -3.40
N THR A 62 6.31 5.02 -2.87
CA THR A 62 7.62 4.81 -3.53
C THR A 62 8.63 4.03 -2.70
N LEU A 63 8.56 4.11 -1.37
CA LEU A 63 9.51 3.43 -0.49
C LEU A 63 8.80 2.90 0.76
N PHE A 64 9.05 1.63 1.06
CA PHE A 64 8.74 0.98 2.31
C PHE A 64 10.06 0.58 2.99
N THR A 65 10.27 0.95 4.25
CA THR A 65 11.44 0.53 5.01
C THR A 65 11.06 0.19 6.45
N ILE A 66 11.55 -0.96 6.93
CA ILE A 66 11.44 -1.37 8.33
C ILE A 66 12.83 -1.28 8.93
N ASN A 67 12.97 -0.43 9.94
CA ASN A 67 14.16 -0.30 10.76
C ASN A 67 13.80 -0.65 12.21
N VAL A 68 14.77 -0.44 13.10
CA VAL A 68 14.62 -0.49 14.55
C VAL A 68 14.47 0.93 15.09
N SER A 69 13.72 1.08 16.18
CA SER A 69 13.57 2.33 16.93
C SER A 69 14.91 2.76 17.55
N THR A 70 15.01 4.00 18.01
CA THR A 70 16.26 4.55 18.61
C THR A 70 16.72 3.78 19.84
N ASP A 71 15.78 3.24 20.61
CA ASP A 71 16.04 2.39 21.77
C ASP A 71 16.27 0.91 21.40
N MET A 72 16.18 0.56 20.12
CA MET A 72 16.30 -0.80 19.56
C MET A 72 15.27 -1.81 20.06
N ARG A 73 14.20 -1.38 20.75
CA ARG A 73 13.22 -2.30 21.36
C ARG A 73 12.06 -2.63 20.45
N HIS A 74 11.78 -1.75 19.48
CA HIS A 74 10.64 -1.87 18.58
C HIS A 74 11.08 -1.70 17.14
N HIS A 75 10.21 -2.11 16.22
CA HIS A 75 10.36 -1.77 14.82
C HIS A 75 9.87 -0.35 14.55
N ARG A 76 10.48 0.28 13.56
CA ARG A 76 10.12 1.58 13.02
C ARG A 76 9.82 1.42 11.53
N VAL A 77 8.62 1.78 11.11
CA VAL A 77 8.23 1.76 9.69
C VAL A 77 8.33 3.16 9.11
N ARG A 78 8.96 3.27 7.95
CA ARG A 78 9.03 4.49 7.14
C ARG A 78 8.37 4.26 5.78
N LEU A 79 7.43 5.13 5.45
CA LEU A 79 6.73 5.18 4.17
C LEU A 79 7.07 6.50 3.47
N VAL A 80 7.32 6.46 2.16
CA VAL A 80 7.57 7.67 1.36
C VAL A 80 6.59 7.76 0.19
N PHE A 81 5.93 8.92 0.09
CA PHE A 81 4.91 9.22 -0.91
C PHE A 81 5.33 10.39 -1.80
N GLN A 82 5.03 10.32 -3.10
CA GLN A 82 5.34 11.35 -4.09
C GLN A 82 4.10 11.76 -4.87
N ASP A 83 3.98 13.06 -5.21
CA ASP A 83 2.83 13.59 -5.97
C ASP A 83 2.75 13.07 -7.41
N ALA A 84 3.86 12.63 -7.98
CA ALA A 84 3.92 12.11 -9.34
C ALA A 84 4.77 10.84 -9.42
N PRO A 85 4.44 9.89 -10.32
CA PRO A 85 5.29 8.74 -10.56
C PRO A 85 6.65 9.20 -11.10
N VAL A 86 7.72 8.57 -10.64
CA VAL A 86 9.09 8.86 -11.09
C VAL A 86 9.16 8.72 -12.62
N ARG A 87 9.37 9.84 -13.33
CA ARG A 87 9.53 9.83 -14.79
C ARG A 87 10.77 9.01 -15.15
N ASN A 88 10.60 8.16 -16.17
CA ASN A 88 11.54 7.14 -16.65
C ASN A 88 13.03 7.57 -16.58
N GLY A 89 13.88 6.68 -16.05
CA GLY A 89 15.34 6.75 -16.17
C GLY A 89 16.08 7.51 -15.06
N LYS A 90 15.39 8.24 -14.19
CA LYS A 90 16.03 8.89 -13.02
C LYS A 90 15.88 8.00 -11.79
N LYS A 91 16.96 7.80 -11.03
CA LYS A 91 16.88 7.15 -9.71
C LYS A 91 15.88 7.95 -8.86
N PRO A 92 14.94 7.28 -8.16
CA PRO A 92 14.11 7.94 -7.17
C PRO A 92 15.06 8.63 -6.19
N ARG A 93 14.92 9.94 -6.00
CA ARG A 93 15.61 10.61 -4.91
C ARG A 93 14.96 10.10 -3.63
N LEU A 94 15.64 9.17 -2.95
CA LEU A 94 15.10 8.35 -1.86
C LEU A 94 14.50 9.15 -0.69
N ASP A 95 14.85 10.43 -0.59
CA ASP A 95 14.41 11.37 0.45
C ASP A 95 13.44 12.45 -0.03
N GLN A 96 13.12 12.52 -1.33
CA GLN A 96 12.13 13.46 -1.83
C GLN A 96 10.73 12.85 -1.76
N GLY A 97 9.85 13.49 -0.99
CA GLY A 97 8.46 13.10 -0.83
C GLY A 97 7.94 13.33 0.58
N VAL A 98 6.63 13.14 0.76
CA VAL A 98 6.00 13.14 2.09
C VAL A 98 6.41 11.86 2.80
N GLN A 99 7.02 12.00 3.97
CA GLN A 99 7.47 10.88 4.79
C GLN A 99 6.49 10.63 5.92
N VAL A 100 6.06 9.39 6.06
CA VAL A 100 5.27 8.93 7.20
C VAL A 100 6.12 7.95 7.99
N VAL A 101 6.37 8.27 9.25
CA VAL A 101 7.15 7.42 10.16
C VAL A 101 6.24 6.93 11.27
N LEU A 102 6.17 5.62 11.43
CA LEU A 102 5.45 4.95 12.49
C LEU A 102 6.48 4.29 13.42
N ASP A 103 6.54 4.75 14.67
CA ASP A 103 7.48 4.32 15.71
C ASP A 103 6.86 4.61 17.09
N PRO A 104 6.67 3.62 17.99
CA PRO A 104 7.01 2.20 17.87
C PRO A 104 5.91 1.35 17.20
N VAL A 105 6.33 0.43 16.33
CA VAL A 105 5.46 -0.52 15.62
C VAL A 105 5.34 -1.83 16.38
N HIS A 106 4.11 -2.33 16.47
CA HIS A 106 3.80 -3.64 17.02
C HIS A 106 3.66 -4.70 15.92
N SER A 107 2.91 -4.42 14.84
CA SER A 107 2.78 -5.36 13.72
C SER A 107 2.61 -4.66 12.38
N VAL A 108 3.01 -5.36 11.32
CA VAL A 108 2.84 -4.94 9.92
C VAL A 108 2.23 -6.11 9.16
N ARG A 109 1.15 -5.87 8.43
CA ARG A 109 0.46 -6.87 7.60
C ARG A 109 0.14 -6.30 6.22
N LEU A 110 0.32 -7.13 5.20
CA LEU A 110 -0.16 -6.85 3.85
C LEU A 110 -1.29 -7.83 3.55
N LEU A 111 -2.47 -7.30 3.26
CA LEU A 111 -3.69 -8.06 3.08
C LEU A 111 -4.31 -7.70 1.72
N ASP A 112 -5.20 -8.56 1.22
CA ASP A 112 -6.10 -8.16 0.14
C ASP A 112 -7.02 -7.02 0.61
N TRP A 113 -7.42 -6.12 -0.30
CA TRP A 113 -8.26 -4.98 0.10
C TRP A 113 -9.64 -5.41 0.65
N TRP A 114 -10.14 -6.57 0.21
CA TRP A 114 -11.41 -7.17 0.62
C TRP A 114 -11.24 -8.16 1.79
N HIS A 115 -10.05 -8.23 2.40
CA HIS A 115 -9.77 -9.19 3.45
C HIS A 115 -10.77 -9.03 4.62
N PRO A 116 -11.38 -10.11 5.13
CA PRO A 116 -12.51 -10.05 6.06
C PRO A 116 -12.15 -9.42 7.43
N GLN A 117 -10.86 -9.34 7.75
CA GLN A 117 -10.35 -8.64 8.95
C GLN A 117 -10.24 -7.12 8.78
N TYR A 118 -10.73 -6.56 7.66
CA TYR A 118 -10.84 -5.13 7.43
C TYR A 118 -12.30 -4.75 7.17
N PRO A 119 -12.85 -3.69 7.80
CA PRO A 119 -12.19 -2.79 8.76
C PRO A 119 -12.16 -3.36 10.18
N PHE A 120 -12.65 -4.58 10.40
CA PHE A 120 -12.84 -5.13 11.73
C PHE A 120 -11.68 -6.02 12.14
N SER A 121 -10.89 -5.57 13.12
CA SER A 121 -9.95 -6.44 13.79
C SER A 121 -10.71 -7.47 14.66
N PRO A 122 -10.26 -8.73 14.73
CA PRO A 122 -10.77 -9.65 15.74
C PRO A 122 -10.51 -9.02 17.11
N LYS A 123 -11.57 -8.80 17.91
CA LYS A 123 -11.40 -8.42 19.31
C LYS A 123 -10.66 -9.57 20.00
N ALA A 124 -9.45 -9.29 20.48
CA ALA A 124 -8.72 -10.19 21.37
C ALA A 124 -9.39 -10.19 22.75
#